data_AF-A0A7S1BRZ2-F1
#
_entry.id   AF-A0A7S1BRZ2-F1
#
_cell.length_a   1.000
_cell.length_b   1.000
_cell.length_c   1.000
_cell.angle_alpha   90.00
_cell.angle_beta   90.00
_cell.angle_gamma   90.00
#
_symmetry.space_group_name_H-M   'P 1'
#
loop_
_entity.id
_entity.type
_entity.pdbx_description
1 polymer ?
#
loop_
_entity_poly.entity_id
_entity_poly.type
_entity_poly.pdbx_seq_one_letter_code
_entity_poly.pdbx_strand_id
1 'polypeptide(L)'
;SPKGWVGYGEARGSVAAFLFTVAPGAKPGDAAKLTKLRKVGGPGLAQLDYPESGPRFGADSLILPLDGSRVARSKLGSYYERFPDGGNSLFGKKSQTQMKSFRVYQGVWRK
;
A
#
# COMPACT_ATOMS: atom_id res chain seq x y z
N SER A 1 -12.84 11.67 2.25
CA SER A 1 -11.96 11.02 1.26
C SER A 1 -10.54 10.90 1.81
N PRO A 2 -9.81 9.80 1.52
CA PRO A 2 -8.42 9.66 1.96
C PRO A 2 -7.56 10.81 1.43
N LYS A 3 -6.84 11.49 2.32
CA LYS A 3 -5.76 12.40 1.93
C LYS A 3 -4.54 11.53 1.62
N GLY A 4 -4.08 11.53 0.37
CA GLY A 4 -2.95 10.71 -0.09
C GLY A 4 -1.63 11.04 0.61
N TRP A 5 -0.57 10.29 0.31
CA TRP A 5 0.78 10.58 0.80
C TRP A 5 1.37 11.84 0.14
N VAL A 6 2.13 12.64 0.90
CA VAL A 6 2.73 13.91 0.42
C VAL A 6 4.21 14.10 0.82
N GLY A 7 4.84 13.14 1.50
CA GLY A 7 6.29 13.17 1.76
C GLY A 7 6.77 14.08 2.90
N TYR A 8 5.91 14.53 3.80
CA TYR A 8 6.27 15.44 4.91
C TYR A 8 6.58 14.74 6.23
N GLY A 9 6.74 13.41 6.26
CA GLY A 9 7.03 12.70 7.50
C GLY A 9 5.85 12.66 8.48
N GLU A 10 4.63 12.60 7.95
CA GLU A 10 3.40 12.62 8.75
C GLU A 10 2.59 11.32 8.67
N ALA A 11 1.79 11.09 9.71
CA ALA A 11 0.79 10.04 9.73
C ALA A 11 -0.55 10.56 9.21
N ARG A 12 -1.20 9.80 8.33
CA ARG A 12 -2.53 10.13 7.81
C ARG A 12 -3.53 9.03 8.08
N GLY A 13 -4.68 9.44 8.61
CA GLY A 13 -5.80 8.57 8.90
C GLY A 13 -6.80 8.50 7.74
N SER A 14 -7.33 7.31 7.47
CA SER A 14 -8.50 7.11 6.63
C SER A 14 -9.05 5.70 6.79
N VAL A 15 -10.26 5.58 7.33
CA VAL A 15 -10.99 4.30 7.42
C VAL A 15 -11.28 3.73 6.03
N ALA A 16 -11.49 4.60 5.03
CA ALA A 16 -11.75 4.21 3.65
C ALA A 16 -10.48 3.91 2.83
N ALA A 17 -9.29 3.88 3.45
CA ALA A 17 -8.06 3.51 2.75
C ALA A 17 -8.11 2.05 2.30
N PHE A 18 -7.44 1.74 1.20
CA PHE A 18 -7.33 0.39 0.67
C PHE A 18 -5.98 0.21 -0.03
N LEU A 19 -5.53 -1.03 -0.09
CA LEU A 19 -4.47 -1.46 -0.99
C LEU A 19 -5.11 -2.17 -2.19
N PHE A 20 -4.40 -2.25 -3.30
CA PHE A 20 -4.81 -3.11 -4.39
C PHE A 20 -3.62 -3.70 -5.12
N THR A 21 -3.81 -4.88 -5.72
CA THR A 21 -2.87 -5.49 -6.66
C THR A 21 -3.51 -5.64 -8.02
N VAL A 22 -2.64 -5.70 -9.02
CA VAL A 22 -3.01 -5.96 -10.41
C VAL A 22 -2.42 -7.31 -10.80
N ALA A 23 -3.24 -8.24 -11.28
CA ALA A 23 -2.74 -9.53 -11.73
C ALA A 23 -1.75 -9.36 -12.91
N PRO A 24 -0.73 -10.24 -13.02
CA PRO A 24 0.18 -10.23 -14.15
C PRO A 24 -0.56 -10.24 -15.50
N GLY A 25 -0.13 -9.39 -16.43
CA GLY A 25 -0.75 -9.29 -17.77
C GLY A 25 -2.13 -8.62 -17.79
N ALA A 26 -2.52 -7.89 -16.74
CA ALA A 26 -3.67 -7.00 -16.83
C ALA A 26 -3.40 -5.81 -17.76
N LYS A 27 -4.42 -5.42 -18.52
CA LYS A 27 -4.43 -4.23 -19.37
C LYS A 27 -5.18 -3.10 -18.66
N PRO A 28 -4.94 -1.83 -19.03
CA PRO A 28 -5.79 -0.72 -18.57
C PRO A 28 -7.27 -1.02 -18.85
N GLY A 29 -8.11 -0.92 -17.82
CA GLY A 29 -9.54 -1.25 -17.90
C GLY A 29 -9.93 -2.66 -17.43
N ASP A 30 -8.96 -3.57 -17.18
CA ASP A 30 -9.22 -4.93 -16.69
C ASP A 30 -9.60 -4.96 -15.19
N ALA A 31 -10.76 -4.40 -14.83
CA ALA A 31 -11.20 -4.31 -13.43
C ALA A 31 -11.28 -5.68 -12.73
N ALA A 32 -11.60 -6.75 -13.47
CA ALA A 32 -11.65 -8.12 -12.94
C ALA A 32 -10.28 -8.67 -12.49
N LYS A 33 -9.18 -8.05 -12.92
CA LYS A 33 -7.81 -8.42 -12.51
C LYS A 33 -7.28 -7.58 -11.35
N LEU A 34 -8.11 -6.71 -10.78
CA LEU A 34 -7.78 -5.94 -9.60
C LEU A 34 -8.27 -6.68 -8.35
N THR A 35 -7.38 -6.86 -7.37
CA THR A 35 -7.80 -7.27 -6.03
C THR A 35 -7.70 -6.08 -5.11
N LYS A 36 -8.84 -5.64 -4.56
CA LYS A 36 -8.90 -4.58 -3.54
C LYS A 36 -8.85 -5.20 -2.15
N LEU A 37 -8.01 -4.64 -1.29
CA LEU A 37 -7.83 -5.06 0.10
C LEU A 37 -8.17 -3.88 1.00
N ARG A 38 -9.30 -3.95 1.69
CA ARG A 38 -9.80 -2.87 2.55
C ARG A 38 -8.97 -2.76 3.80
N LYS A 39 -9.01 -1.59 4.42
CA LYS A 39 -8.55 -1.42 5.79
C LYS A 39 -9.48 -2.16 6.75
N VAL A 40 -8.92 -2.93 7.69
CA VAL A 40 -9.66 -3.78 8.64
C VAL A 40 -9.20 -3.63 10.09
N GLY A 41 -8.09 -2.93 10.34
CA GLY A 41 -7.61 -2.68 11.70
C GLY A 41 -6.76 -1.43 11.79
N GLY A 42 -6.18 -1.13 12.96
CA GLY A 42 -5.34 0.03 13.20
C GLY A 42 -6.13 1.35 13.22
N PRO A 43 -6.68 1.78 14.37
CA PRO A 43 -7.79 2.73 14.51
C PRO A 43 -7.64 3.99 13.65
N GLY A 44 -8.19 3.97 12.43
CA GLY A 44 -8.06 5.05 11.44
C GLY A 44 -6.68 5.20 10.79
N LEU A 45 -5.57 4.77 11.41
CA LEU A 45 -4.20 4.92 10.89
C LEU A 45 -3.99 4.18 9.55
N ALA A 46 -3.92 4.94 8.46
CA ALA A 46 -3.83 4.38 7.10
C ALA A 46 -2.42 4.46 6.54
N GLN A 47 -1.70 5.53 6.83
CA GLN A 47 -0.37 5.76 6.27
C GLN A 47 0.51 6.43 7.34
N LEU A 48 1.77 6.04 7.36
CA LEU A 48 2.85 6.64 8.14
C LEU A 48 3.95 7.02 7.17
N ASP A 49 4.59 8.15 7.38
CA ASP A 49 5.74 8.57 6.60
C ASP A 49 6.83 8.97 7.57
N TYR A 50 8.03 8.55 7.24
CA TYR A 50 9.21 8.78 8.06
C TYR A 50 10.25 9.39 7.14
N PRO A 51 10.73 10.62 7.39
CA PRO A 51 11.70 11.27 6.52
C PRO A 51 12.93 10.39 6.22
N GLU A 52 13.35 9.59 7.19
CA GLU A 52 14.52 8.73 7.12
C GLU A 52 14.29 7.37 6.45
N SER A 53 13.06 6.85 6.42
CA SER A 53 12.79 5.49 5.93
C SER A 53 11.73 5.41 4.81
N GLY A 54 10.92 6.44 4.63
CA GLY A 54 9.88 6.52 3.62
C GLY A 54 8.50 6.00 4.08
N PRO A 55 7.56 5.88 3.14
CA PRO A 55 6.16 5.64 3.46
C PRO A 55 5.87 4.19 3.86
N ARG A 56 4.91 4.06 4.77
CA ARG A 56 4.27 2.81 5.16
C ARG A 56 2.76 2.97 5.05
N PHE A 57 2.09 1.93 4.56
CA PHE A 57 0.64 1.86 4.54
C PHE A 57 0.22 0.83 5.58
N GLY A 58 -0.41 1.33 6.65
CA GLY A 58 -0.49 0.63 7.93
C GLY A 58 0.87 0.62 8.64
N ALA A 59 0.90 0.22 9.91
CA ALA A 59 2.15 0.18 10.68
C ALA A 59 3.14 -0.87 10.12
N ASP A 60 2.62 -2.01 9.65
CA ASP A 60 3.42 -3.14 9.17
C ASP A 60 2.96 -3.74 7.83
N SER A 61 1.86 -3.25 7.23
CA SER A 61 1.23 -3.95 6.10
C SER A 61 1.91 -3.79 4.76
N LEU A 62 2.35 -2.59 4.40
CA LEU A 62 3.18 -2.34 3.22
C LEU A 62 4.22 -1.29 3.57
N ILE A 63 5.49 -1.67 3.53
CA ILE A 63 6.63 -0.81 3.83
C ILE A 63 7.41 -0.61 2.53
N LEU A 64 7.62 0.65 2.15
CA LEU A 64 8.31 1.01 0.91
C LEU A 64 9.53 1.89 1.25
N PRO A 65 10.69 1.25 1.54
CA PRO A 65 11.86 2.01 1.96
C PRO A 65 12.41 2.93 0.87
N LEU A 66 12.69 4.18 1.25
CA LEU A 66 13.40 5.17 0.43
C LEU A 66 14.83 5.44 0.94
N ASP A 67 15.29 4.65 1.92
CA ASP A 67 16.60 4.70 2.60
C ASP A 67 17.77 4.12 1.77
N GLY A 68 17.53 3.76 0.51
CA GLY A 68 18.51 3.12 -0.36
C GLY A 68 18.51 1.58 -0.35
N SER A 69 17.91 0.92 0.66
CA SER A 69 17.82 -0.55 0.69
C SER A 69 16.97 -1.10 -0.45
N ARG A 70 15.91 -0.37 -0.83
CA ARG A 70 14.96 -0.73 -1.90
C ARG A 70 14.32 -2.11 -1.70
N VAL A 71 14.21 -2.60 -0.47
CA VAL A 71 13.52 -3.86 -0.15
C VAL A 71 12.13 -3.57 0.37
N ALA A 72 11.12 -3.69 -0.49
CA ALA A 72 9.73 -3.54 -0.09
C ALA A 72 9.27 -4.74 0.74
N ARG A 73 8.44 -4.51 1.77
CA ARG A 73 7.91 -5.56 2.65
C ARG A 73 6.38 -5.51 2.71
N SER A 74 5.76 -6.66 2.86
CA SER A 74 4.31 -6.78 2.98
C SER A 74 3.89 -7.82 4.02
N LYS A 75 2.93 -7.44 4.86
CA LYS A 75 2.31 -8.30 5.90
C LYS A 75 0.85 -7.90 6.14
N LEU A 76 -0.07 -8.59 5.47
CA LEU A 76 -1.51 -8.33 5.51
C LEU A 76 -2.19 -9.02 6.71
N GLY A 77 -3.31 -8.45 7.16
CA GLY A 77 -4.19 -8.98 8.20
C GLY A 77 -4.33 -8.09 9.44
N SER A 78 -3.35 -7.24 9.74
CA SER A 78 -3.36 -6.33 10.89
C SER A 78 -4.04 -4.99 10.58
N TYR A 79 -3.69 -4.37 9.46
CA TYR A 79 -4.25 -3.09 9.01
C TYR A 79 -5.10 -3.22 7.76
N TYR A 80 -4.71 -4.09 6.83
CA TYR A 80 -5.41 -4.34 5.58
C TYR A 80 -5.76 -5.81 5.43
N GLU A 81 -6.83 -6.11 4.69
CA GLU A 81 -7.31 -7.45 4.43
C GLU A 81 -6.22 -8.37 3.89
N ARG A 82 -6.30 -9.64 4.29
CA ARG A 82 -5.64 -10.73 3.56
C ARG A 82 -6.35 -10.96 2.24
N PHE A 83 -5.69 -11.64 1.32
CA PHE A 83 -6.34 -12.16 0.13
C PHE A 83 -7.44 -13.17 0.51
N PRO A 84 -8.47 -13.37 -0.34
CA PRO A 84 -9.55 -14.33 -0.06
C PRO A 84 -9.07 -15.77 0.16
N ASP A 85 -7.94 -16.14 -0.43
CA ASP A 85 -7.27 -17.45 -0.26
C ASP A 85 -6.44 -17.54 1.04
N GLY A 86 -6.47 -16.50 1.88
CA GLY A 86 -5.68 -16.39 3.11
C GLY A 86 -4.27 -15.83 2.92
N GLY A 87 -3.86 -15.53 1.68
CA GLY A 87 -2.56 -14.94 1.37
C GLY A 87 -2.31 -13.64 2.15
N ASN A 88 -1.13 -13.51 2.73
CA ASN A 88 -0.79 -12.41 3.64
C ASN A 88 0.25 -11.43 3.08
N SER A 89 0.55 -11.45 1.79
CA SER A 89 1.52 -10.56 1.18
C SER A 89 1.13 -10.16 -0.24
N LEU A 90 1.36 -8.89 -0.57
CA LEU A 90 1.21 -8.38 -1.94
C LEU A 90 2.23 -8.97 -2.92
N PHE A 91 3.26 -9.66 -2.43
CA PHE A 91 4.34 -10.24 -3.24
C PHE A 91 4.19 -11.77 -3.40
N GLY A 92 2.95 -12.27 -3.34
CA GLY A 92 2.64 -13.70 -3.41
C GLY A 92 3.12 -14.44 -2.16
N LYS A 93 3.90 -15.52 -2.34
CA LYS A 93 4.42 -16.34 -1.23
C LYS A 93 5.58 -15.68 -0.44
N LYS A 94 6.12 -14.56 -0.92
CA LYS A 94 7.25 -13.86 -0.29
C LYS A 94 6.74 -12.69 0.56
N SER A 95 7.37 -12.43 1.69
CA SER A 95 7.08 -11.25 2.53
C SER A 95 7.82 -9.98 2.07
N GLN A 96 8.80 -10.12 1.18
CA GLN A 96 9.62 -9.02 0.71
C GLN A 96 10.05 -9.19 -0.75
N THR A 97 10.33 -8.08 -1.43
CA THR A 97 10.83 -8.07 -2.81
C THR A 97 11.71 -6.85 -3.10
N GLN A 98 12.57 -6.96 -4.11
CA GLN A 98 13.38 -5.85 -4.58
C GLN A 98 12.51 -4.85 -5.36
N MET A 99 12.50 -3.60 -4.91
CA MET A 99 11.81 -2.51 -5.56
C MET A 99 12.65 -1.98 -6.73
N LYS A 100 12.09 -2.05 -7.95
CA LYS A 100 12.71 -1.49 -9.17
C LYS A 100 12.40 -0.01 -9.35
N SER A 101 11.15 0.38 -9.09
CA SER A 101 10.70 1.76 -9.19
C SER A 101 9.57 2.00 -8.20
N PHE A 102 9.53 3.21 -7.64
CA PHE A 102 8.41 3.72 -6.86
C PHE A 102 7.78 4.90 -7.63
N ARG A 103 6.46 4.90 -7.75
CA ARG A 103 5.72 5.94 -8.46
C ARG A 103 4.52 6.36 -7.63
N VAL A 104 4.29 7.66 -7.57
CA VAL A 104 3.15 8.25 -6.87
C VAL A 104 2.32 9.02 -7.85
N TYR A 105 1.02 8.72 -7.82
CA TYR A 105 0.04 9.31 -8.72
C TYR A 105 -0.92 10.16 -7.88
N GLN A 106 -1.05 11.42 -8.26
CA GLN A 106 -2.00 12.35 -7.67
C GLN A 106 -3.01 12.78 -8.73
N GLY A 107 -4.29 12.54 -8.46
CA GLY A 107 -5.36 13.02 -9.32
C GLY A 107 -5.51 14.54 -9.21
N VAL A 108 -5.45 15.25 -10.34
CA VAL A 108 -5.91 16.64 -10.42
C VAL A 108 -7.39 16.60 -10.77
N TRP A 109 -8.24 16.74 -9.76
CA TRP A 109 -9.68 16.80 -9.97
C TRP A 109 -10.06 18.23 -10.32
N ARG A 110 -10.69 18.45 -11.47
CA ARG A 110 -11.37 19.73 -11.74
C ARG A 110 -12.50 19.87 -10.71
N LYS A 111 -12.56 21.05 -10.06
CA LYS A 111 -13.68 21.43 -9.20
C LYS A 111 -14.93 21.63 -10.02
#